data_AF-A0A067SPZ5-F1
#
_entry.id   AF-A0A067SPZ5-F1
#
_cell.length_a   1.000
_cell.length_b   1.000
_cell.length_c   1.000
_cell.angle_alpha   90.00
_cell.angle_beta   90.00
_cell.angle_gamma   90.00
#
_symmetry.space_group_name_H-M   'P 1'
#
loop_
_entity.id
_entity.type
_entity.pdbx_description
1 polymer ?
#
loop_
_entity_poly.entity_id
_entity_poly.type
_entity_poly.pdbx_seq_one_letter_code
_entity_poly.pdbx_strand_id
1 'polypeptide(L)' 'LEVTHSNSSAKEIRSWLSPPDSSRNHNEAHGKRQEDTCSWFLDGERFLRWLKTPGFIWINGK' A
#
# COMPACT_ATOMS: atom_id res chain seq x y z
N LEU A 1 8.31 -40.76 -11.31
CA LEU A 1 9.10 -39.71 -12.01
C LEU A 1 8.91 -38.43 -11.21
N GLU A 2 9.81 -38.21 -10.26
CA GLU A 2 9.83 -37.00 -9.44
C GLU A 2 10.44 -35.89 -10.28
N VAL A 3 9.60 -35.15 -10.99
CA VAL A 3 10.03 -33.93 -11.68
C VAL A 3 10.15 -32.87 -10.61
N THR A 4 11.37 -32.70 -10.10
CA THR A 4 11.76 -31.55 -9.29
C THR A 4 11.53 -30.29 -10.14
N HIS A 5 10.34 -29.69 -10.02
CA HIS A 5 10.05 -28.40 -10.62
C HIS A 5 10.95 -27.37 -9.92
N SER A 6 12.00 -27.05 -10.64
CA SER A 6 13.12 -26.20 -10.29
C SER A 6 12.68 -24.90 -9.60
N ASN A 7 13.38 -24.59 -8.51
CA ASN A 7 13.32 -23.34 -7.74
C ASN A 7 13.44 -22.07 -8.64
N SER A 8 13.92 -22.22 -9.89
CA SER A 8 13.99 -21.18 -10.93
C SER A 8 12.62 -20.62 -11.31
N SER A 9 11.62 -21.49 -11.50
CA SER A 9 10.27 -21.06 -11.92
C SER A 9 9.59 -20.23 -10.83
N ALA A 10 9.83 -20.56 -9.56
CA ALA A 10 9.29 -19.78 -8.45
C ALA A 10 9.88 -18.37 -8.37
N LYS A 11 11.16 -18.20 -8.71
CA LYS A 11 11.83 -16.87 -8.72
C LYS A 11 11.29 -15.99 -9.85
N GLU A 12 11.08 -16.56 -11.03
CA GLU A 12 10.49 -15.85 -12.17
C GLU A 12 9.04 -15.41 -11.87
N ILE A 13 8.22 -16.31 -11.32
CA ILE A 13 6.85 -15.98 -10.91
C ILE A 13 6.83 -14.86 -9.86
N ARG A 14 7.70 -14.93 -8.83
CA ARG A 14 7.80 -13.85 -7.82
C ARG A 14 8.26 -12.53 -8.42
N SER A 15 9.17 -12.57 -9.39
CA SER A 15 9.60 -11.37 -10.12
C SER A 15 8.48 -10.76 -10.95
N TRP A 16 7.67 -11.59 -11.62
CA TRP A 16 6.51 -11.13 -12.39
C TRP A 16 5.41 -10.56 -11.49
N LEU A 17 5.19 -11.15 -10.32
CA LEU A 17 4.25 -10.67 -9.30
C LEU A 17 4.82 -9.52 -8.44
N SER A 18 6.08 -9.14 -8.62
CA SER A 18 6.68 -8.08 -7.82
C SER A 18 5.95 -6.76 -8.10
N PRO A 19 5.58 -6.00 -7.07
CA PRO A 19 4.91 -4.74 -7.28
C PRO A 19 5.83 -3.78 -8.05
N PRO A 20 5.27 -2.90 -8.91
CA PRO A 20 6.05 -1.83 -9.48
C PRO A 20 6.57 -0.90 -8.38
N ASP A 21 7.70 -0.25 -8.63
CA ASP A 21 8.17 0.82 -7.73
C ASP A 21 7.14 1.95 -7.69
N SER A 22 6.51 2.11 -6.52
CA SER A 22 5.46 3.10 -6.28
C SER A 22 6.00 4.46 -5.88
N SER A 23 7.33 4.62 -5.74
CA SER A 23 7.98 5.85 -5.30
C SER A 23 7.60 7.06 -6.16
N ARG A 24 7.59 6.89 -7.49
CA ARG A 24 7.23 7.97 -8.42
C ARG A 24 5.80 8.45 -8.20
N ASN A 25 4.85 7.52 -8.10
CA ASN A 25 3.45 7.84 -7.87
C ASN A 25 3.24 8.51 -6.50
N HIS A 26 3.92 8.01 -5.47
CA HIS A 26 3.92 8.61 -4.14
C HIS A 26 4.42 10.06 -4.18
N ASN A 27 5.57 10.31 -4.80
CA ASN A 27 6.20 11.63 -4.81
C ASN A 27 5.38 12.63 -5.63
N GLU A 28 4.81 12.22 -6.76
CA GLU A 28 3.89 13.06 -7.55
C GLU A 28 2.62 13.40 -6.78
N ALA A 29 1.99 12.42 -6.13
CA ALA A 29 0.80 12.64 -5.31
C ALA A 29 1.12 13.55 -4.11
N HIS A 30 2.28 13.36 -3.48
CA HIS A 30 2.74 14.18 -2.37
C HIS A 30 2.95 15.63 -2.81
N GLY A 31 3.58 15.87 -3.97
CA GLY A 31 3.80 17.21 -4.50
C GLY A 31 2.53 17.93 -4.95
N LYS A 32 1.49 17.19 -5.37
CA LYS A 32 0.19 17.75 -5.76
C LYS A 32 -0.77 17.93 -4.56
N ARG A 33 -0.44 17.38 -3.40
CA ARG A 33 -1.28 17.47 -2.20
C ARG A 33 -1.37 18.93 -1.74
N GLN A 34 -2.58 19.41 -1.46
CA GLN A 34 -2.77 20.70 -0.79
C GLN A 34 -2.44 20.56 0.69
N GLU A 35 -1.88 21.60 1.29
CA GLU A 35 -1.68 21.66 2.74
C GLU A 35 -3.01 21.42 3.47
N ASP A 36 -2.96 20.74 4.61
CA ASP A 36 -4.11 20.34 5.42
C ASP A 36 -5.16 19.41 4.77
N THR A 37 -4.88 18.90 3.56
CA THR A 37 -5.74 17.87 2.94
C THR A 37 -5.77 16.64 3.84
N CYS A 38 -6.98 16.13 4.06
CA CYS A 38 -7.25 14.95 4.90
C CYS A 38 -6.92 15.13 6.39
N SER A 39 -6.55 16.31 6.89
CA SER A 39 -6.30 16.52 8.33
C SER A 39 -7.49 16.12 9.20
N TRP A 40 -8.72 16.36 8.72
CA TRP A 40 -9.96 15.91 9.38
C TRP A 40 -10.00 14.39 9.67
N PHE A 41 -9.29 13.60 8.86
CA PHE A 41 -9.19 12.16 8.99
C PHE A 41 -7.89 11.74 9.69
N LEU A 42 -6.75 12.28 9.25
CA LEU A 42 -5.41 11.91 9.74
C LEU A 42 -5.20 12.28 11.21
N ASP A 43 -5.75 13.42 11.65
CA ASP A 43 -5.71 13.83 13.05
C ASP A 43 -6.92 13.31 13.85
N GLY A 44 -7.86 12.65 13.15
CA GLY A 44 -9.08 12.13 13.74
C GLY A 44 -8.82 10.88 14.58
N GLU A 45 -9.51 10.78 15.72
CA GLU A 45 -9.41 9.62 16.62
C GLU A 45 -9.62 8.27 15.92
N ARG A 46 -10.47 8.23 14.89
CA ARG A 46 -10.76 6.99 14.16
C ARG A 46 -9.50 6.43 13.48
N PHE A 47 -8.73 7.29 12.81
CA PHE A 47 -7.47 6.88 12.18
C PHE A 47 -6.41 6.56 13.23
N LEU A 48 -6.28 7.40 14.25
CA LEU A 48 -5.31 7.21 15.33
C LEU A 48 -5.54 5.90 16.12
N ARG A 49 -6.80 5.48 16.32
CA ARG A 49 -7.11 4.16 16.91
C ARG A 49 -6.73 3.02 15.99
N TRP A 50 -6.97 3.15 14.70
CA TRP A 50 -6.62 2.12 13.72
C TRP A 50 -5.12 1.92 13.60
N LEU A 51 -4.30 2.97 13.75
CA LEU A 51 -2.84 2.81 13.84
C LEU A 51 -2.41 1.91 15.00
N LYS A 52 -3.16 1.91 16.12
CA LYS A 52 -2.88 1.06 17.29
C LYS A 52 -3.43 -0.35 17.12
N THR A 53 -4.60 -0.48 16.51
CA THR A 53 -5.29 -1.75 16.29
C THR A 53 -5.76 -1.86 14.84
N PRO A 54 -4.92 -2.42 13.96
CA PRO A 54 -5.22 -2.50 12.53
C PRO A 54 -6.50 -3.32 12.25
N GLY A 55 -7.29 -2.84 11.29
CA GLY A 55 -8.54 -3.47 10.86
C GLY A 55 -9.11 -2.81 9.60
N PHE A 56 -10.40 -2.96 9.33
CA PHE A 56 -11.03 -2.31 8.18
C PHE A 56 -11.61 -0.94 8.57
N ILE A 57 -11.24 0.10 7.81
CA ILE A 57 -11.86 1.42 7.87
C ILE A 57 -12.42 1.78 6.50
N TRP A 58 -13.72 2.03 6.46
CA TRP A 58 -14.37 2.71 5.34
C TRP A 58 -14.25 4.23 5.52
N ILE A 59 -13.57 4.87 4.57
CA ILE A 59 -13.48 6.33 4.48
C ILE A 59 -14.49 6.77 3.42
N ASN A 60 -15.38 7.67 3.80
CA ASN A 60 -16.19 8.40 2.82
C ASN A 60 -15.69 9.84 2.79
N GLY A 61 -15.57 10.40 1.59
CA GLY A 61 -15.32 11.83 1.44
C GLY A 61 -16.51 12.63 1.96
N LYS A 62 -16.29 13.94 2.16
CA LYS A 62 -17.39 14.89 2.28
C LYS A 62 -17.77 15.43 0.90
#